data_AF-A0A520YE00-F1
#
_entry.id   AF-A0A520YE00-F1
#
_cell.length_a   1.000
_cell.length_b   1.000
_cell.length_c   1.000
_cell.angle_alpha   90.00
_cell.angle_beta   90.00
_cell.angle_gamma   90.00
#
_symmetry.space_group_name_H-M   'P 1'
#
loop_
_entity.id
_entity.type
_entity.pdbx_description
1 polymer ?
#
loop_
_entity_poly.entity_id
_entity_poly.type
_entity_poly.pdbx_seq_one_letter_code
_entity_poly.pdbx_strand_id
1 'polypeptide(L)'
;MKLGNLIWVLAVAGSVAACNDGSPISNETPPPTPGSGGSNGSGGSGGIPIGDGFCTTPDNAAVYADLEYINGAGDTFTGPDAASEIGSDCIFGAASSVPVLPGCGATSAAVLNCFPNCPADTIQAAADCVADCTQQATIEASPPGLSDECVGCTGDTVACGAAFCTNVCVSDTNSPACISCRCDNNCIQSFDTCSGLPSGGEC
;
A
#
# COMPACT_ATOMS: atom_id res chain seq x y z
N MET A 1 -3.33 37.46 -18.42
CA MET A 1 -2.30 36.58 -19.01
C MET A 1 -2.38 35.26 -18.24
N LYS A 2 -2.72 34.16 -18.94
CA LYS A 2 -2.97 32.83 -18.37
C LYS A 2 -1.64 32.09 -18.16
N LEU A 3 -1.29 31.77 -16.91
CA LEU A 3 -0.24 30.79 -16.58
C LEU A 3 -0.88 29.40 -16.53
N GLY A 4 -1.07 28.81 -17.71
CA GLY A 4 -1.17 27.36 -17.87
C GLY A 4 0.16 26.85 -18.40
N ASN A 5 0.47 25.58 -18.12
CA ASN A 5 1.53 24.77 -18.75
C ASN A 5 2.95 24.90 -18.20
N LEU A 6 3.18 24.59 -16.93
CA LEU A 6 4.47 24.08 -16.46
C LEU A 6 4.23 23.27 -15.18
N ILE A 7 4.33 21.94 -15.29
CA ILE A 7 4.63 20.87 -14.31
C ILE A 7 3.93 19.61 -14.86
N TRP A 8 4.34 19.24 -16.08
CA TRP A 8 4.04 17.97 -16.77
C TRP A 8 5.37 17.30 -17.15
N VAL A 9 6.42 17.56 -16.36
CA VAL A 9 7.78 17.12 -16.66
C VAL A 9 8.29 16.38 -15.45
N LEU A 10 7.92 15.10 -15.36
CA LEU A 10 8.82 13.98 -15.14
C LEU A 10 7.96 12.70 -15.11
N ALA A 11 7.59 12.26 -16.31
CA ALA A 11 7.48 10.84 -16.58
C ALA A 11 8.87 10.24 -16.30
N VAL A 12 9.08 9.77 -15.07
CA VAL A 12 10.21 8.90 -14.74
C VAL A 12 9.69 7.48 -14.91
N ALA A 13 10.13 6.88 -16.00
CA ALA A 13 10.11 5.46 -16.18
C ALA A 13 10.75 4.78 -14.94
N GLY A 14 9.94 4.01 -14.25
CA GLY A 14 10.33 3.07 -13.22
C GLY A 14 9.23 2.02 -13.20
N SER A 15 9.31 1.10 -14.15
CA SER A 15 8.58 -0.17 -14.12
C SER A 15 8.81 -0.82 -12.76
N VAL A 16 7.77 -0.94 -11.96
CA VAL A 16 7.87 -1.45 -10.59
C VAL A 16 6.80 -2.51 -10.35
N ALA A 17 7.03 -3.67 -10.97
CA ALA A 17 6.58 -4.91 -10.36
C ALA A 17 7.32 -5.06 -9.03
N ALA A 18 6.62 -4.83 -7.92
CA ALA A 18 7.12 -5.17 -6.58
C ALA A 18 5.98 -5.30 -5.56
N CYS A 19 4.91 -5.97 -5.97
CA CYS A 19 4.39 -7.04 -5.15
C CYS A 19 4.48 -8.30 -6.01
N ASN A 20 5.16 -9.32 -5.48
CA ASN A 20 5.26 -10.68 -6.02
C ASN A 20 6.24 -10.94 -7.19
N ASP A 21 7.53 -11.05 -6.85
CA ASP A 21 8.45 -11.98 -7.52
C ASP A 21 8.59 -13.31 -6.73
N GLY A 22 7.66 -13.57 -5.81
CA GLY A 22 7.53 -14.87 -5.14
C GLY A 22 6.96 -15.89 -6.11
N SER A 23 7.63 -17.04 -6.26
CA SER A 23 7.15 -18.13 -7.12
C SER A 23 5.67 -18.48 -6.85
N PRO A 24 4.88 -18.87 -7.87
CA PRO A 24 3.45 -19.13 -7.70
C PRO A 24 3.21 -20.20 -6.63
N ILE A 25 2.56 -19.82 -5.53
CA ILE A 25 2.26 -20.74 -4.44
C ILE A 25 1.14 -21.67 -4.92
N SER A 26 1.52 -22.91 -5.23
CA SER A 26 0.58 -24.00 -5.44
C SER A 26 -0.15 -24.26 -4.13
N ASN A 27 -1.47 -24.25 -4.17
CA ASN A 27 -2.38 -24.42 -3.05
C ASN A 27 -2.30 -25.86 -2.48
N GLU A 28 -1.28 -26.15 -1.66
CA GLU A 28 -1.22 -27.39 -0.86
C GLU A 28 -1.03 -27.04 0.62
N THR A 29 -2.08 -27.24 1.40
CA THR A 29 -2.16 -26.96 2.84
C THR A 29 -1.36 -27.99 3.66
N PRO A 30 -0.39 -27.60 4.51
CA PRO A 30 0.17 -28.49 5.54
C PRO A 30 -0.57 -28.35 6.89
N PRO A 31 -0.58 -29.39 7.73
CA PRO A 31 -1.41 -29.45 8.95
C PRO A 31 -0.85 -28.61 10.12
N PRO A 32 -1.69 -28.22 11.11
CA PRO A 32 -1.28 -27.30 12.17
C PRO A 32 -0.48 -28.01 13.28
N THR A 33 0.54 -27.34 13.80
CA THR A 33 1.21 -27.68 15.07
C THR A 33 1.07 -26.54 16.09
N PRO A 34 0.80 -26.84 17.37
CA PRO A 34 0.53 -25.83 18.41
C PRO A 34 1.80 -25.40 19.17
N GLY A 35 1.90 -24.11 19.51
CA GLY A 35 2.94 -23.57 20.39
C GLY A 35 2.54 -22.23 21.01
N SER A 36 2.75 -22.09 22.32
CA SER A 36 2.09 -21.14 23.22
C SER A 36 3.02 -20.04 23.75
N GLY A 37 2.46 -18.86 24.04
CA GLY A 37 2.73 -18.12 25.30
C GLY A 37 3.61 -16.85 25.23
N GLY A 38 3.05 -15.72 25.71
CA GLY A 38 3.82 -14.56 26.20
C GLY A 38 3.06 -13.22 26.14
N SER A 39 2.51 -12.78 27.28
CA SER A 39 1.77 -11.51 27.44
C SER A 39 2.61 -10.40 28.09
N ASN A 40 2.54 -9.16 27.58
CA ASN A 40 2.16 -7.93 28.33
C ASN A 40 2.59 -6.63 27.61
N GLY A 41 1.64 -5.70 27.44
CA GLY A 41 1.87 -4.31 27.03
C GLY A 41 0.59 -3.63 26.53
N SER A 42 -0.17 -3.02 27.44
CA SER A 42 -1.52 -2.51 27.19
C SER A 42 -1.56 -1.18 26.44
N GLY A 43 -2.26 -1.14 25.31
CA GLY A 43 -2.57 0.07 24.56
C GLY A 43 -3.55 -0.19 23.40
N GLY A 44 -4.79 -0.57 23.71
CA GLY A 44 -5.95 -0.42 22.80
C GLY A 44 -5.81 -0.98 21.39
N SER A 45 -5.65 -2.30 21.24
CA SER A 45 -5.82 -2.99 19.96
C SER A 45 -6.77 -4.17 20.20
N GLY A 46 -7.90 -4.19 19.49
CA GLY A 46 -8.76 -5.37 19.44
C GLY A 46 -7.92 -6.54 18.94
N GLY A 47 -7.87 -7.62 19.73
CA GLY A 47 -6.93 -8.71 19.51
C GLY A 47 -7.12 -9.38 18.15
N ILE A 48 -6.16 -9.18 17.26
CA ILE A 48 -5.99 -10.01 16.07
C ILE A 48 -5.23 -11.27 16.51
N PRO A 49 -5.75 -12.48 16.27
CA PRO A 49 -5.01 -13.70 16.51
C PRO A 49 -3.77 -13.70 15.60
N ILE A 50 -2.60 -13.99 16.18
CA ILE A 50 -1.36 -14.22 15.43
C ILE A 50 -1.61 -15.42 14.50
N GLY A 51 -1.88 -15.13 13.23
CA GLY A 51 -2.28 -16.10 12.22
C GLY A 51 -3.16 -15.55 11.08
N ASP A 52 -3.96 -14.49 11.31
CA ASP A 52 -4.91 -13.96 10.32
C ASP A 52 -4.93 -12.42 10.37
N GLY A 53 -4.22 -11.74 9.46
CA GLY A 53 -4.27 -10.28 9.40
C GLY A 53 -5.54 -9.78 8.70
N PHE A 54 -5.78 -8.47 8.71
CA PHE A 54 -7.01 -7.90 8.19
C PHE A 54 -7.21 -8.18 6.70
N CYS A 55 -6.14 -8.33 5.92
CA CYS A 55 -6.23 -8.60 4.49
C CYS A 55 -6.34 -10.10 4.15
N THR A 56 -6.17 -11.02 5.10
CA THR A 56 -6.23 -12.47 4.82
C THR A 56 -7.58 -13.10 5.16
N THR A 57 -8.62 -12.30 5.40
CA THR A 57 -9.97 -12.80 5.67
C THR A 57 -10.57 -13.47 4.42
N PRO A 58 -11.54 -14.40 4.58
CA PRO A 58 -12.23 -15.01 3.44
C PRO A 58 -12.91 -14.00 2.51
N ASP A 59 -13.43 -12.91 3.06
CA ASP A 59 -14.10 -11.86 2.28
C ASP A 59 -13.08 -11.10 1.40
N ASN A 60 -11.91 -10.76 1.95
CA ASN A 60 -10.83 -10.13 1.18
C ASN A 60 -10.21 -11.11 0.17
N ALA A 61 -10.11 -12.39 0.51
CA ALA A 61 -9.66 -13.41 -0.42
C ALA A 61 -10.57 -13.54 -1.65
N ALA A 62 -11.89 -13.38 -1.47
CA ALA A 62 -12.84 -13.35 -2.58
C ALA A 62 -12.63 -12.12 -3.47
N VAL A 63 -12.41 -10.94 -2.87
CA VAL A 63 -12.08 -9.71 -3.61
C VAL A 63 -10.81 -9.91 -4.44
N TYR A 64 -9.74 -10.44 -3.84
CA TYR A 64 -8.49 -10.71 -4.56
C TYR A 64 -8.67 -11.73 -5.69
N ALA A 65 -9.50 -12.75 -5.53
CA ALA A 65 -9.71 -13.75 -6.57
C ALA A 65 -10.23 -13.15 -7.88
N ASP A 66 -11.03 -12.08 -7.78
CA ASP A 66 -11.64 -11.38 -8.91
C ASP A 66 -10.95 -10.04 -9.24
N LEU A 67 -9.93 -9.63 -8.48
CA LEU A 67 -9.27 -8.34 -8.65
C LEU A 67 -8.30 -8.37 -9.83
N GLU A 68 -8.58 -7.56 -10.84
CA GLU A 68 -7.69 -7.28 -11.98
C GLU A 68 -7.45 -5.76 -12.06
N TYR A 69 -6.19 -5.38 -12.32
CA TYR A 69 -5.81 -3.99 -12.49
C TYR A 69 -4.88 -3.83 -13.67
N ILE A 70 -5.09 -2.80 -14.48
CA ILE A 70 -4.17 -2.42 -15.55
C ILE A 70 -3.56 -1.08 -15.17
N ASN A 71 -2.24 -1.01 -14.98
CA ASN A 71 -1.57 0.22 -14.57
C ASN A 71 -1.45 1.24 -15.70
N GLY A 72 -0.88 2.41 -15.40
CA GLY A 72 -0.67 3.46 -16.39
C GLY A 72 0.22 3.08 -17.59
N ALA A 73 1.06 2.05 -17.45
CA ALA A 73 1.92 1.52 -18.50
C ALA A 73 1.22 0.47 -19.39
N GLY A 74 0.04 -0.02 -18.99
CA GLY A 74 -0.71 -1.06 -19.68
C GLY A 74 -0.36 -2.49 -19.20
N ASP A 75 0.39 -2.62 -18.10
CA ASP A 75 0.69 -3.91 -17.48
C ASP A 75 -0.51 -4.38 -16.65
N THR A 76 -0.83 -5.67 -16.75
CA THR A 76 -1.95 -6.29 -16.03
C THR A 76 -1.46 -7.01 -14.79
N PHE A 77 -2.12 -6.74 -13.66
CA PHE A 77 -1.90 -7.35 -12.36
C PHE A 77 -3.19 -8.02 -11.88
N THR A 78 -3.05 -9.04 -11.03
CA THR A 78 -4.20 -9.75 -10.45
C THR A 78 -4.03 -9.98 -8.96
N GLY A 79 -5.14 -10.10 -8.23
CA GLY A 79 -5.14 -10.45 -6.81
C GLY A 79 -4.36 -9.48 -5.93
N PRO A 80 -3.57 -9.97 -4.96
CA PRO A 80 -2.81 -9.10 -4.06
C PRO A 80 -1.86 -8.14 -4.78
N ASP A 81 -1.36 -8.53 -5.95
CA ASP A 81 -0.43 -7.73 -6.76
C ASP A 81 -1.17 -6.54 -7.38
N ALA A 82 -2.39 -6.77 -7.85
CA ALA A 82 -3.27 -5.70 -8.33
C ALA A 82 -3.59 -4.70 -7.20
N ALA A 83 -3.90 -5.18 -6.01
CA ALA A 83 -4.21 -4.30 -4.88
C ALA A 83 -3.01 -3.43 -4.47
N SER A 84 -1.82 -3.99 -4.56
CA SER A 84 -0.59 -3.29 -4.21
C SER A 84 -0.19 -2.27 -5.26
N GLU A 85 -0.33 -2.61 -6.55
CA GLU A 85 -0.12 -1.68 -7.65
C GLU A 85 -1.12 -0.52 -7.59
N ILE A 86 -2.40 -0.82 -7.31
CA ILE A 86 -3.43 0.20 -7.04
C ILE A 86 -2.96 1.15 -5.92
N GLY A 87 -2.47 0.61 -4.80
CA GLY A 87 -1.98 1.42 -3.68
C GLY A 87 -0.84 2.36 -4.08
N SER A 88 0.09 1.90 -4.91
CA SER A 88 1.19 2.70 -5.46
C SER A 88 0.68 3.82 -6.38
N ASP A 89 -0.18 3.46 -7.35
CA ASP A 89 -0.75 4.41 -8.31
C ASP A 89 -1.73 5.39 -7.62
N CYS A 90 -2.29 5.05 -6.46
CA CYS A 90 -3.06 5.98 -5.64
C CYS A 90 -2.21 7.08 -5.00
N ILE A 91 -0.90 6.91 -4.82
CA ILE A 91 -0.03 7.97 -4.28
C ILE A 91 0.19 9.09 -5.31
N PHE A 92 0.46 8.70 -6.56
CA PHE A 92 0.91 9.62 -7.62
C PHE A 92 -0.12 9.87 -8.73
N GLY A 93 -1.09 8.98 -8.86
CA GLY A 93 -2.10 8.97 -9.92
C GLY A 93 -1.65 8.19 -11.15
N ALA A 94 -2.60 7.57 -11.83
CA ALA A 94 -2.41 6.87 -13.09
C ALA A 94 -3.55 7.21 -14.06
N ALA A 95 -3.28 8.15 -14.97
CA ALA A 95 -4.29 8.69 -15.88
C ALA A 95 -4.76 7.69 -16.97
N SER A 96 -3.97 6.65 -17.21
CA SER A 96 -4.22 5.60 -18.21
C SER A 96 -4.49 4.23 -17.60
N SER A 97 -4.56 4.12 -16.27
CA SER A 97 -4.90 2.87 -15.62
C SER A 97 -6.37 2.50 -15.82
N VAL A 98 -6.70 1.23 -15.56
CA VAL A 98 -8.06 0.71 -15.52
C VAL A 98 -8.29 0.05 -14.16
N PRO A 99 -9.11 0.65 -13.28
CA PRO A 99 -9.76 1.95 -13.43
C PRO A 99 -8.78 3.13 -13.38
N VAL A 100 -9.20 4.31 -13.88
CA VAL A 100 -8.36 5.52 -13.88
C VAL A 100 -8.20 6.01 -12.44
N LEU A 101 -6.96 6.08 -11.96
CA LEU A 101 -6.68 6.53 -10.59
C LEU A 101 -6.27 8.01 -10.61
N PRO A 102 -7.08 8.92 -10.03
CA PRO A 102 -6.72 10.34 -9.96
C PRO A 102 -5.52 10.59 -9.02
N GLY A 103 -5.27 9.64 -8.11
CA GLY A 103 -4.21 9.68 -7.12
C GLY A 103 -4.36 10.80 -6.09
N CYS A 104 -3.32 10.93 -5.26
CA CYS A 104 -3.29 11.79 -4.10
C CYS A 104 -2.31 12.96 -4.24
N GLY A 105 -2.07 13.43 -5.47
CA GLY A 105 -1.00 14.40 -5.77
C GLY A 105 -1.01 15.66 -4.91
N ALA A 106 -2.18 16.19 -4.51
CA ALA A 106 -2.26 17.37 -3.65
C ALA A 106 -1.80 17.11 -2.20
N THR A 107 -2.21 15.99 -1.61
CA THR A 107 -1.83 15.61 -0.24
C THR A 107 -0.39 15.08 -0.20
N SER A 108 0.02 14.30 -1.20
CA SER A 108 1.42 13.88 -1.41
C SER A 108 2.37 15.09 -1.56
N ALA A 109 1.98 16.11 -2.34
CA ALA A 109 2.78 17.34 -2.46
C ALA A 109 2.86 18.12 -1.15
N ALA A 110 1.79 18.10 -0.33
CA ALA A 110 1.82 18.74 0.98
C ALA A 110 2.86 18.08 1.90
N VAL A 111 2.92 16.74 1.92
CA VAL A 111 3.94 15.97 2.66
C VAL A 111 5.35 16.33 2.16
N LEU A 112 5.56 16.36 0.85
CA LEU A 112 6.87 16.72 0.27
C LEU A 112 7.35 18.11 0.68
N ASN A 113 6.43 19.06 0.86
CA ASN A 113 6.78 20.44 1.22
C ASN A 113 7.13 20.63 2.70
N CYS A 114 6.65 19.76 3.59
CA CYS A 114 6.87 19.89 5.03
C CYS A 114 7.87 18.88 5.62
N PHE A 115 8.25 17.85 4.87
CA PHE A 115 9.15 16.80 5.34
C PHE A 115 10.53 17.38 5.73
N PRO A 116 11.16 16.91 6.82
CA PRO A 116 10.75 15.84 7.75
C PRO A 116 9.86 16.30 8.92
N ASN A 117 9.38 17.55 8.93
CA ASN A 117 8.68 18.14 10.07
C ASN A 117 7.19 18.39 9.75
N CYS A 118 6.56 17.45 9.05
CA CYS A 118 5.16 17.56 8.69
C CYS A 118 4.25 17.55 9.93
N PRO A 119 3.22 18.40 9.97
CA PRO A 119 2.14 18.24 10.93
C PRO A 119 1.48 16.86 10.76
N ALA A 120 1.06 16.25 11.87
CA ALA A 120 0.38 14.95 11.86
C ALA A 120 -0.84 14.94 10.93
N ASP A 121 -1.64 16.02 10.94
CA ASP A 121 -2.80 16.17 10.06
C ASP A 121 -2.44 16.16 8.56
N THR A 122 -1.25 16.61 8.19
CA THR A 122 -0.78 16.58 6.78
C THR A 122 -0.42 15.17 6.35
N ILE A 123 0.25 14.42 7.24
CA ILE A 123 0.56 13.01 7.01
C ILE A 123 -0.73 12.18 6.94
N GLN A 124 -1.65 12.42 7.88
CA GLN A 124 -2.93 11.72 7.93
C GLN A 124 -3.78 11.99 6.68
N ALA A 125 -3.85 13.24 6.22
CA ALA A 125 -4.58 13.56 5.00
C ALA A 125 -4.02 12.86 3.75
N ALA A 126 -2.71 12.60 3.69
CA ALA A 126 -2.10 11.81 2.63
C ALA A 126 -2.44 10.31 2.75
N ALA A 127 -2.36 9.77 3.96
CA ALA A 127 -2.74 8.38 4.26
C ALA A 127 -4.22 8.11 3.95
N ASP A 128 -5.12 8.96 4.43
CA ASP A 128 -6.56 8.86 4.20
C ASP A 128 -6.90 8.92 2.71
N CYS A 129 -6.26 9.83 1.97
CA CYS A 129 -6.46 9.91 0.53
C CYS A 129 -6.07 8.62 -0.18
N VAL A 130 -4.92 8.02 0.17
CA VAL A 130 -4.45 6.79 -0.49
C VAL A 130 -5.33 5.60 -0.10
N ALA A 131 -5.76 5.53 1.16
CA ALA A 131 -6.72 4.54 1.64
C ALA A 131 -8.04 4.65 0.85
N ASP A 132 -8.65 5.84 0.80
CA ASP A 132 -9.89 6.09 0.05
C ASP A 132 -9.74 5.75 -1.43
N CYS A 133 -8.64 6.16 -2.06
CA CYS A 133 -8.36 5.84 -3.45
C CYS A 133 -8.27 4.33 -3.69
N THR A 134 -7.56 3.61 -2.80
CA THR A 134 -7.41 2.15 -2.88
C THR A 134 -8.74 1.44 -2.70
N GLN A 135 -9.55 1.88 -1.74
CA GLN A 135 -10.90 1.33 -1.52
C GLN A 135 -11.77 1.50 -2.77
N GLN A 136 -11.81 2.71 -3.34
CA GLN A 136 -12.65 2.99 -4.50
C GLN A 136 -12.20 2.22 -5.75
N ALA A 137 -10.89 2.11 -5.95
CA ALA A 137 -10.32 1.34 -7.05
C ALA A 137 -10.64 -0.15 -6.92
N THR A 138 -10.52 -0.72 -5.72
CA THR A 138 -10.84 -2.14 -5.48
C THR A 138 -12.33 -2.41 -5.57
N ILE A 139 -13.20 -1.48 -5.14
CA ILE A 139 -14.66 -1.56 -5.37
C ILE A 139 -14.98 -1.61 -6.86
N GLU A 140 -14.37 -0.73 -7.66
CA GLU A 140 -14.64 -0.65 -9.10
C GLU A 140 -14.15 -1.89 -9.84
N ALA A 141 -12.97 -2.39 -9.49
CA ALA A 141 -12.38 -3.57 -10.13
C ALA A 141 -12.98 -4.89 -9.63
N SER A 142 -13.32 -5.01 -8.34
CA SER A 142 -13.81 -6.25 -7.71
C SER A 142 -14.77 -5.94 -6.55
N PRO A 143 -16.07 -5.73 -6.82
CA PRO A 143 -17.07 -5.48 -5.77
C PRO A 143 -17.15 -6.65 -4.77
N PRO A 144 -17.22 -6.39 -3.44
CA PRO A 144 -17.51 -5.12 -2.78
C PRO A 144 -16.27 -4.26 -2.46
N GLY A 145 -15.09 -4.59 -2.98
CA GLY A 145 -13.80 -4.03 -2.55
C GLY A 145 -13.30 -4.65 -1.26
N LEU A 146 -12.07 -4.28 -0.87
CA LEU A 146 -11.46 -4.77 0.36
C LEU A 146 -12.20 -4.24 1.60
N SER A 147 -12.01 -4.90 2.74
CA SER A 147 -12.49 -4.39 4.04
C SER A 147 -11.77 -3.10 4.43
N ASP A 148 -12.46 -2.20 5.12
CA ASP A 148 -11.91 -0.95 5.65
C ASP A 148 -10.63 -1.18 6.48
N GLU A 149 -10.57 -2.25 7.29
CA GLU A 149 -9.39 -2.55 8.10
C GLU A 149 -8.18 -2.96 7.25
N CYS A 150 -8.40 -3.70 6.15
CA CYS A 150 -7.34 -4.06 5.21
C CYS A 150 -6.80 -2.83 4.48
N VAL A 151 -7.67 -1.94 4.01
CA VAL A 151 -7.25 -0.68 3.38
C VAL A 151 -6.60 0.26 4.39
N GLY A 152 -7.03 0.23 5.64
CA GLY A 152 -6.39 0.93 6.76
C GLY A 152 -4.92 0.56 6.91
N CYS A 153 -4.54 -0.70 6.73
CA CYS A 153 -3.14 -1.13 6.75
C CYS A 153 -2.29 -0.42 5.67
N THR A 154 -2.86 -0.20 4.48
CA THR A 154 -2.20 0.58 3.42
C THR A 154 -2.04 2.04 3.83
N GLY A 155 -3.09 2.65 4.39
CA GLY A 155 -3.05 4.01 4.93
C GLY A 155 -1.97 4.20 5.99
N ASP A 156 -1.89 3.30 6.97
CA ASP A 156 -0.88 3.33 8.04
C ASP A 156 0.55 3.22 7.49
N THR A 157 0.73 2.42 6.44
CA THR A 157 2.03 2.26 5.75
C THR A 157 2.43 3.54 5.04
N VAL A 158 1.48 4.20 4.37
CA VAL A 158 1.69 5.51 3.74
C VAL A 158 2.01 6.56 4.79
N ALA A 159 1.30 6.58 5.92
CA ALA A 159 1.57 7.50 7.02
C ALA A 159 3.00 7.32 7.56
N CYS A 160 3.44 6.07 7.75
CA CYS A 160 4.79 5.75 8.18
C CYS A 160 5.84 6.20 7.16
N GLY A 161 5.65 5.87 5.88
CA GLY A 161 6.56 6.31 4.81
C GLY A 161 6.63 7.84 4.70
N ALA A 162 5.49 8.53 4.79
CA ALA A 162 5.40 9.97 4.80
C ALA A 162 6.15 10.60 5.98
N ALA A 163 6.03 10.01 7.17
CA ALA A 163 6.68 10.50 8.39
C ALA A 163 8.21 10.36 8.36
N PHE A 164 8.74 9.27 7.79
CA PHE A 164 10.16 8.92 7.97
C PHE A 164 10.99 8.80 6.70
N CYS A 165 10.36 8.45 5.56
CA CYS A 165 11.08 7.97 4.39
C CYS A 165 10.83 8.77 3.11
N THR A 166 10.05 9.84 3.18
CA THR A 166 9.65 10.64 2.00
C THR A 166 10.83 11.04 1.12
N ASN A 167 11.91 11.58 1.70
CA ASN A 167 13.08 12.04 0.93
C ASN A 167 13.85 10.91 0.23
N VAL A 168 13.74 9.67 0.72
CA VAL A 168 14.40 8.51 0.12
C VAL A 168 13.49 7.83 -0.91
N CYS A 169 12.18 7.82 -0.65
CA CYS A 169 11.19 7.11 -1.45
C CYS A 169 10.58 7.93 -2.59
N VAL A 170 10.69 9.26 -2.58
CA VAL A 170 10.03 10.13 -3.59
C VAL A 170 10.48 9.85 -5.03
N SER A 171 11.73 9.44 -5.23
CA SER A 171 12.26 9.19 -6.58
C SER A 171 11.98 7.78 -7.07
N ASP A 172 11.94 6.82 -6.15
CA ASP A 172 11.72 5.40 -6.43
C ASP A 172 11.35 4.69 -5.12
N THR A 173 10.08 4.31 -5.00
CA THR A 173 9.51 3.61 -3.84
C THR A 173 10.05 2.18 -3.68
N ASN A 174 10.73 1.67 -4.69
CA ASN A 174 11.31 0.31 -4.75
C ASN A 174 12.83 0.34 -4.70
N SER A 175 13.43 1.52 -4.61
CA SER A 175 14.87 1.62 -4.42
C SER A 175 15.28 0.91 -3.12
N PRO A 176 16.43 0.21 -3.10
CA PRO A 176 16.93 -0.43 -1.87
C PRO A 176 17.04 0.54 -0.70
N ALA A 177 17.30 1.83 -0.98
CA ALA A 177 17.34 2.87 0.04
C ALA A 177 15.96 3.15 0.65
N CYS A 178 14.90 3.22 -0.17
CA CYS A 178 13.53 3.39 0.31
C CYS A 178 13.08 2.18 1.14
N ILE A 179 13.33 0.97 0.63
CA ILE A 179 13.02 -0.28 1.34
C ILE A 179 13.75 -0.32 2.68
N SER A 180 15.06 -0.06 2.72
CA SER A 180 15.84 0.01 3.96
C SER A 180 15.28 1.03 4.93
N CYS A 181 14.91 2.23 4.48
CA CYS A 181 14.31 3.23 5.35
C CYS A 181 12.99 2.73 5.96
N ARG A 182 12.12 2.10 5.15
CA ARG A 182 10.85 1.55 5.61
C ARG A 182 11.06 0.40 6.61
N CYS A 183 12.08 -0.43 6.41
CA CYS A 183 12.48 -1.47 7.36
C CYS A 183 13.00 -0.85 8.67
N ASP A 184 13.92 0.11 8.59
CA ASP A 184 14.56 0.75 9.75
C ASP A 184 13.54 1.51 10.62
N ASN A 185 12.44 1.98 10.01
CA ASN A 185 11.34 2.68 10.70
C ASN A 185 10.12 1.78 10.96
N ASN A 186 10.27 0.46 10.83
CA ASN A 186 9.22 -0.52 11.12
C ASN A 186 7.94 -0.38 10.28
N CYS A 187 7.99 0.31 9.13
CA CYS A 187 6.81 0.54 8.28
C CYS A 187 6.36 -0.76 7.59
N ILE A 188 7.29 -1.58 7.10
CA ILE A 188 6.98 -2.84 6.42
C ILE A 188 6.47 -3.88 7.43
N GLN A 189 7.15 -4.04 8.57
CA GLN A 189 6.73 -5.02 9.58
C GLN A 189 5.37 -4.67 10.20
N SER A 190 5.06 -3.38 10.36
CA SER A 190 3.74 -2.93 10.81
C SER A 190 2.67 -3.26 9.79
N PHE A 191 2.96 -3.08 8.49
CA PHE A 191 2.08 -3.52 7.41
C PHE A 191 1.85 -5.03 7.43
N ASP A 192 2.89 -5.83 7.55
CA ASP A 192 2.76 -7.30 7.56
C ASP A 192 1.93 -7.78 8.75
N THR A 193 2.16 -7.17 9.91
CA THR A 193 1.40 -7.49 11.13
C THR A 193 -0.07 -7.08 10.99
N CYS A 194 -0.35 -5.94 10.35
CA CYS A 194 -1.71 -5.45 10.14
C CYS A 194 -2.45 -6.27 9.09
N SER A 195 -1.84 -6.42 7.91
CA SER A 195 -2.46 -7.05 6.74
C SER A 195 -2.47 -8.57 6.83
N GLY A 196 -1.48 -9.18 7.47
CA GLY A 196 -1.24 -10.62 7.44
C GLY A 196 -0.69 -11.11 6.11
N LEU A 197 -0.41 -10.21 5.16
CA LEU A 197 0.24 -10.55 3.91
C LEU A 197 1.75 -10.67 4.17
N PRO A 198 2.43 -11.69 3.61
CA PRO A 198 3.88 -11.72 3.64
C PRO A 198 4.39 -10.48 2.89
N SER A 199 5.29 -9.72 3.51
CA SER A 199 5.88 -8.53 2.90
C SER A 199 6.45 -8.87 1.53
N GLY A 200 6.02 -8.13 0.51
CA GLY A 200 6.64 -8.15 -0.82
C GLY A 200 8.03 -7.49 -0.88
N GLY A 201 8.59 -7.08 0.26
CA GLY A 201 9.93 -6.50 0.36
C GLY A 201 10.64 -7.09 1.57
N GLU A 202 11.66 -7.91 1.32
CA GLU A 202 12.51 -8.44 2.38
C GLU A 202 13.18 -7.28 3.12
N CYS A 203 12.87 -7.17 4.41
CA CYS A 203 13.82 -6.71 5.40
C CYS A 203 14.62 -7.94 5.86
#